data_AF-A0A8C1C6F6-F1
#
_entry.id   AF-A0A8C1C6F6-F1
#
_cell.length_a   1.000
_cell.length_b   1.000
_cell.length_c   1.000
_cell.angle_alpha   90.00
_cell.angle_beta   90.00
_cell.angle_gamma   90.00
#
_symmetry.space_group_name_H-M   'P 1'
#
loop_
_entity.id
_entity.type
_entity.pdbx_description
1 polymer ?
#
loop_
_entity_poly.entity_id
_entity_poly.type
_entity_poly.pdbx_seq_one_letter_code
_entity_poly.pdbx_strand_id
1 'polypeptide(L)'
;FKSGGTKTDLRHEVLNRFRSNLLKKFEHLYEGTATQGNPTLLNEIYTELYITESESGEISNEHEVRQIETQSRRAATEDTAIKCSDIFRPLPGQDKAIRTVLTKGVTGIGKTVSVQKFILDWAEGKENQDVQLIFPLPFREINLMKDKTLSLSDLLHVFFPETKEMEISSDEYKVLFIFDGLDECRLSLDFKSKVKLCNISESASVDMLLMNLIV
;
A
#
# COMPACT_ATOMS: atom_id res chain seq x y z
N PHE A 1 0.51 36.95 21.65
CA PHE A 1 0.93 35.57 21.34
C PHE A 1 -0.26 34.75 20.85
N LYS A 2 -0.44 34.62 19.54
CA LYS A 2 -1.31 33.64 18.88
C LYS A 2 -0.53 33.06 17.70
N SER A 3 0.30 32.06 17.95
CA SER A 3 1.14 31.40 16.93
C SER A 3 0.64 29.98 16.59
N GLY A 4 -0.41 29.49 17.24
CA GLY A 4 -0.90 28.11 17.07
C GLY A 4 -1.92 27.91 15.93
N GLY A 5 -2.55 28.99 15.45
CA GLY A 5 -3.61 28.89 14.43
C GLY A 5 -3.09 28.62 13.02
N THR A 6 -1.98 29.24 12.63
CA THR A 6 -1.45 29.20 11.26
C THR A 6 -0.74 27.89 10.90
N LYS A 7 0.01 27.28 11.83
CA LYS A 7 0.70 25.99 11.59
C LYS A 7 -0.29 24.81 11.49
N THR A 8 -1.43 24.89 12.16
CA THR A 8 -2.46 23.83 12.12
C THR A 8 -3.29 23.92 10.84
N ASP A 9 -3.62 25.14 10.40
CA ASP A 9 -4.32 25.39 9.14
C ASP A 9 -3.50 24.92 7.93
N LEU A 10 -2.21 25.26 7.91
CA LEU A 10 -1.28 24.81 6.86
C LEU A 10 -1.17 23.27 6.82
N ARG A 11 -1.04 22.60 7.97
CA ARG A 11 -0.99 21.12 8.02
C ARG A 11 -2.25 20.48 7.45
N HIS A 12 -3.43 21.01 7.80
CA HIS A 12 -4.69 20.53 7.24
C HIS A 12 -4.77 20.74 5.73
N GLU A 13 -4.30 21.87 5.22
CA GLU A 13 -4.26 22.16 3.79
C GLU A 13 -3.36 21.16 3.04
N VAL A 14 -2.16 20.88 3.56
CA VAL A 14 -1.24 19.92 2.94
C VAL A 14 -1.81 18.50 2.96
N LEU A 15 -2.43 18.07 4.07
CA LEU A 15 -3.11 16.77 4.18
C LEU A 15 -4.26 16.63 3.16
N ASN A 16 -5.08 17.67 3.02
CA ASN A 16 -6.17 17.68 2.05
C ASN A 16 -5.64 17.63 0.61
N ARG A 17 -4.55 18.33 0.33
CA ARG A 17 -3.89 18.30 -0.98
C ARG A 17 -3.33 16.91 -1.29
N PHE A 18 -2.63 16.30 -0.33
CA PHE A 18 -2.14 14.93 -0.44
C PHE A 18 -3.27 13.93 -0.77
N ARG A 19 -4.36 13.99 0.01
CA ARG A 19 -5.53 13.14 -0.21
C ARG A 19 -6.19 13.39 -1.57
N SER A 20 -6.34 14.64 -1.97
CA SER A 20 -6.93 15.03 -3.26
C SER A 20 -6.08 14.56 -4.45
N ASN A 21 -4.75 14.58 -4.32
CA ASN A 21 -3.85 14.07 -5.34
C ASN A 21 -3.99 12.55 -5.50
N LEU A 22 -4.08 11.81 -4.39
CA LEU A 22 -4.35 10.37 -4.44
C LEU A 22 -5.73 10.06 -5.03
N LEU A 23 -6.77 10.81 -4.64
CA LEU A 23 -8.11 10.71 -5.23
C LEU A 23 -8.02 10.81 -6.77
N LYS A 24 -7.45 11.91 -7.29
CA LYS A 24 -7.32 12.14 -8.73
C LYS A 24 -6.47 11.06 -9.43
N LYS A 25 -5.44 10.53 -8.76
CA LYS A 25 -4.56 9.50 -9.30
C LYS A 25 -5.27 8.16 -9.48
N PHE A 26 -6.21 7.81 -8.59
CA PHE A 26 -6.83 6.47 -8.54
C PHE A 26 -8.32 6.45 -8.88
N GLU A 27 -8.95 7.60 -9.13
CA GLU A 27 -10.36 7.70 -9.50
C GLU A 27 -10.69 7.05 -10.85
N HIS A 28 -9.73 6.98 -11.76
CA HIS A 28 -9.93 6.49 -13.12
C HIS A 28 -9.05 5.28 -13.46
N LEU A 29 -9.63 4.33 -14.20
CA LEU A 29 -8.90 3.30 -14.93
C LEU A 29 -8.79 3.69 -16.40
N TYR A 30 -7.64 3.37 -17.00
CA TYR A 30 -7.40 3.55 -18.43
C TYR A 30 -7.39 2.18 -19.10
N GLU A 31 -8.31 1.97 -20.03
CA GLU A 31 -8.26 0.80 -20.92
C GLU A 31 -7.20 1.01 -22.00
N GLY A 32 -6.29 0.04 -22.17
CA GLY A 32 -5.21 0.10 -23.17
C GLY A 32 -3.99 0.93 -22.72
N THR A 33 -3.14 1.33 -23.68
CA THR A 33 -2.05 2.27 -23.40
C THR A 33 -2.64 3.64 -23.11
N ALA A 34 -2.18 4.32 -22.04
CA ALA A 34 -2.71 5.58 -21.51
C ALA A 34 -2.89 6.74 -22.53
N THR A 35 -2.39 6.60 -23.75
CA THR A 35 -2.50 7.54 -24.86
C THR A 35 -3.77 7.39 -25.72
N GLN A 36 -4.58 6.34 -25.58
CA GLN A 36 -5.74 6.07 -26.48
C GLN A 36 -7.05 5.64 -25.81
N GLY A 37 -7.09 5.43 -24.49
CA GLY A 37 -8.31 5.00 -23.78
C GLY A 37 -9.15 6.17 -23.25
N ASN A 38 -10.48 6.02 -23.25
CA ASN A 38 -11.35 6.89 -22.46
C ASN A 38 -11.18 6.54 -20.97
N PRO A 39 -11.02 7.52 -20.07
CA PRO A 39 -10.97 7.25 -18.65
C PRO A 39 -12.35 6.79 -18.16
N THR A 40 -12.40 5.67 -17.44
CA THR A 40 -13.62 5.16 -16.80
C THR A 40 -13.46 5.28 -15.28
N LEU A 41 -14.52 5.73 -14.60
CA LEU A 41 -14.51 5.83 -13.15
C LEU A 41 -14.39 4.45 -12.52
N LEU A 42 -13.37 4.25 -11.67
CA LEU A 42 -13.11 2.97 -11.02
C LEU A 42 -14.33 2.49 -10.23
N ASN A 43 -15.03 3.40 -9.55
CA ASN A 43 -16.22 3.10 -8.76
C ASN A 43 -17.41 2.58 -9.60
N GLU A 44 -17.46 2.84 -10.90
CA GLU A 44 -18.54 2.38 -11.78
C GLU A 44 -18.33 0.95 -12.28
N ILE A 45 -17.07 0.48 -12.29
CA ILE A 45 -16.68 -0.81 -12.88
C ILE A 45 -16.07 -1.78 -11.87
N TYR A 46 -15.78 -1.33 -10.65
CA TYR A 46 -15.17 -2.17 -9.64
C TYR A 46 -16.12 -3.29 -9.18
N THR A 47 -15.62 -4.52 -9.23
CA THR A 47 -16.26 -5.70 -8.64
C THR A 47 -15.42 -6.15 -7.46
N GLU A 48 -16.06 -6.34 -6.30
CA GLU A 48 -15.37 -6.80 -5.09
C GLU A 48 -14.72 -8.17 -5.32
N LEU A 49 -13.43 -8.27 -4.95
CA LEU A 49 -12.73 -9.55 -4.98
C LEU A 49 -13.12 -10.40 -3.76
N TYR A 50 -13.25 -11.71 -4.01
CA TYR A 50 -13.34 -12.70 -2.94
C TYR A 50 -11.94 -12.93 -2.36
N ILE A 51 -11.70 -12.42 -1.15
CA ILE A 51 -10.41 -12.54 -0.45
C ILE A 51 -10.59 -13.50 0.74
N THR A 52 -9.64 -14.39 0.95
CA THR A 52 -9.62 -15.33 2.08
C THR A 52 -8.26 -15.31 2.76
N GLU A 53 -8.20 -15.74 4.03
CA GLU A 53 -6.93 -15.95 4.73
C GLU A 53 -6.22 -17.20 4.18
N SER A 54 -4.91 -17.09 3.95
CA SER A 54 -4.09 -18.25 3.59
C SER A 54 -3.62 -18.97 4.86
N GLU A 55 -3.97 -20.24 5.02
CA GLU A 55 -3.63 -21.08 6.20
C GLU A 55 -2.12 -21.26 6.45
N SER A 56 -1.26 -21.12 5.44
CA SER A 56 0.18 -21.31 5.60
C SER A 56 0.96 -20.00 5.51
N GLY A 57 1.63 -19.63 6.59
CA GLY A 57 2.76 -18.69 6.58
C GLY A 57 4.00 -19.24 5.86
N GLU A 58 3.95 -20.49 5.39
CA GLU A 58 5.00 -21.14 4.62
C GLU A 58 4.92 -20.79 3.13
N ILE A 59 6.07 -20.51 2.53
CA ILE A 59 6.23 -20.42 1.08
C ILE A 59 6.28 -21.88 0.57
N SER A 60 5.11 -22.45 0.25
CA SER A 60 5.07 -23.73 -0.47
C SER A 60 5.78 -23.59 -1.82
N ASN A 61 6.65 -24.54 -2.15
CA ASN A 61 7.37 -24.59 -3.43
C ASN A 61 6.48 -24.99 -4.63
N GLU A 62 5.18 -25.21 -4.41
CA GLU A 62 4.24 -25.48 -5.49
C GLU A 62 3.86 -24.21 -6.25
N HIS A 63 3.56 -24.33 -7.55
CA HIS A 63 3.08 -23.22 -8.36
C HIS A 63 1.84 -22.56 -7.75
N GLU A 64 1.79 -21.22 -7.73
CA GLU A 64 0.69 -20.42 -7.18
C GLU A 64 -0.67 -20.84 -7.73
N VAL A 65 -0.74 -21.17 -9.03
CA VAL A 65 -1.96 -21.67 -9.68
C VAL A 65 -2.48 -22.94 -8.99
N ARG A 66 -1.59 -23.88 -8.64
CA ARG A 66 -1.96 -25.15 -8.02
C ARG A 66 -2.44 -24.95 -6.58
N GLN A 67 -1.83 -24.02 -5.84
CA GLN A 67 -2.27 -23.66 -4.49
C GLN A 67 -3.68 -23.05 -4.52
N ILE A 68 -3.89 -22.08 -5.41
CA ILE A 68 -5.17 -21.39 -5.59
C ILE A 68 -6.25 -22.35 -6.09
N GLU A 69 -5.94 -23.24 -7.04
CA GLU A 69 -6.88 -24.28 -7.48
C GLU A 69 -7.23 -25.29 -6.38
N THR A 70 -6.29 -25.60 -5.50
CA THR A 70 -6.54 -26.52 -4.39
C THR A 70 -7.42 -25.87 -3.33
N GLN A 71 -7.17 -24.60 -3.00
CA GLN A 71 -8.02 -23.82 -2.11
C GLN A 71 -9.39 -23.55 -2.71
N SER A 72 -9.49 -23.18 -3.99
CA SER A 72 -10.78 -22.89 -4.64
C SER A 72 -11.69 -24.12 -4.79
N ARG A 73 -11.13 -25.34 -4.70
CA ARG A 73 -11.89 -26.60 -4.65
C ARG A 73 -12.49 -26.88 -3.27
N ARG A 74 -12.04 -26.21 -2.21
CA ARG A 74 -12.74 -26.24 -0.91
C ARG A 74 -14.10 -25.61 -1.09
N ALA A 75 -15.12 -26.10 -0.38
CA ALA A 75 -16.44 -25.50 -0.47
C ALA A 75 -16.34 -24.04 0.00
N ALA A 76 -16.95 -23.09 -0.71
CA ALA A 76 -16.95 -21.67 -0.33
C ALA A 76 -17.50 -21.42 1.10
N THR A 77 -18.15 -22.42 1.69
CA THR A 77 -18.64 -22.42 3.08
C THR A 77 -17.57 -22.72 4.14
N GLU A 78 -16.38 -23.20 3.75
CA GLU A 78 -15.28 -23.51 4.67
C GLU A 78 -14.36 -22.30 4.92
N ASP A 79 -14.19 -21.43 3.93
CA ASP A 79 -13.32 -20.26 4.04
C ASP A 79 -14.08 -19.02 4.53
N THR A 80 -13.46 -18.25 5.43
CA THR A 80 -14.02 -16.96 5.86
C THR A 80 -13.64 -15.88 4.85
N ALA A 81 -14.63 -15.34 4.15
CA ALA A 81 -14.45 -14.21 3.25
C ALA A 81 -14.04 -12.94 4.02
N ILE A 82 -13.07 -12.22 3.50
CA ILE A 82 -12.51 -11.00 4.07
C ILE A 82 -12.81 -9.84 3.13
N LYS A 83 -13.46 -8.79 3.63
CA LYS A 83 -13.61 -7.55 2.86
C LYS A 83 -12.25 -6.85 2.75
N CYS A 84 -11.93 -6.24 1.61
CA CYS A 84 -10.65 -5.54 1.42
C CYS A 84 -10.40 -4.44 2.47
N SER A 85 -11.45 -3.75 2.94
CA SER A 85 -11.35 -2.75 4.01
C SER A 85 -10.97 -3.34 5.38
N ASP A 86 -11.18 -4.65 5.55
CA ASP A 86 -11.04 -5.35 6.83
C ASP A 86 -9.75 -6.20 6.91
N ILE A 87 -8.86 -6.12 5.92
CA ILE A 87 -7.64 -6.94 5.85
C ILE A 87 -6.67 -6.77 7.03
N PHE A 88 -6.78 -5.67 7.78
CA PHE A 88 -5.99 -5.42 9.00
C PHE A 88 -6.77 -5.71 10.30
N ARG A 89 -8.06 -6.09 10.20
CA ARG A 89 -8.86 -6.45 11.36
C ARG A 89 -8.54 -7.89 11.75
N PRO A 90 -8.32 -8.17 13.04
CA PRO A 90 -8.13 -9.54 13.50
C PRO A 90 -9.35 -10.40 13.18
N LEU A 91 -9.11 -11.63 12.71
CA LEU A 91 -10.18 -12.61 12.48
C LEU A 91 -10.69 -13.19 13.82
N PRO A 92 -11.89 -13.78 13.86
CA PRO A 92 -12.40 -14.43 15.07
C PRO A 92 -11.39 -15.44 15.64
N GLY A 93 -10.99 -15.25 16.90
CA GLY A 93 -9.99 -16.08 17.57
C GLY A 93 -8.53 -15.58 17.44
N GLN A 94 -8.29 -14.47 16.72
CA GLN A 94 -7.01 -13.78 16.69
C GLN A 94 -7.06 -12.52 17.57
N ASP A 95 -6.22 -12.46 18.61
CA ASP A 95 -6.12 -11.29 19.50
C ASP A 95 -4.97 -10.34 19.12
N LYS A 96 -4.13 -10.71 18.16
CA LYS A 96 -2.97 -9.92 17.75
C LYS A 96 -3.33 -8.93 16.65
N ALA A 97 -2.84 -7.70 16.79
CA ALA A 97 -2.94 -6.70 15.74
C ALA A 97 -2.18 -7.13 14.48
N ILE A 98 -2.83 -7.02 13.32
CA ILE A 98 -2.22 -7.29 12.02
C ILE A 98 -1.50 -6.02 11.57
N ARG A 99 -0.16 -6.09 11.47
CA ARG A 99 0.69 -4.96 11.04
C ARG A 99 1.13 -5.03 9.58
N THR A 100 1.10 -6.23 8.99
CA THR A 100 1.59 -6.50 7.64
C THR A 100 0.67 -7.52 6.98
N VAL A 101 0.29 -7.26 5.73
CA VAL A 101 -0.53 -8.16 4.91
C VAL A 101 0.21 -8.42 3.60
N LEU A 102 0.23 -9.67 3.15
CA LEU A 102 0.72 -10.04 1.82
C LEU A 102 -0.44 -10.65 1.03
N THR A 103 -0.91 -9.94 0.01
CA THR A 103 -1.93 -10.46 -0.90
C THR A 103 -1.27 -11.29 -2.00
N LYS A 104 -1.66 -12.57 -2.09
CA LYS A 104 -1.23 -13.49 -3.15
C LYS A 104 -2.42 -13.81 -4.06
N GLY A 105 -2.14 -14.17 -5.30
CA GLY A 105 -3.17 -14.47 -6.29
C GLY A 105 -2.56 -14.58 -7.68
N VAL A 106 -3.24 -15.25 -8.61
CA VAL A 106 -2.77 -15.35 -10.00
C VAL A 106 -2.68 -13.98 -10.67
N THR A 107 -1.87 -13.88 -11.73
CA THR A 107 -1.80 -12.67 -12.57
C THR A 107 -3.17 -12.34 -13.15
N GLY A 108 -3.52 -11.05 -13.21
CA GLY A 108 -4.79 -10.60 -13.77
C GLY A 108 -6.01 -10.73 -12.85
N ILE A 109 -5.88 -11.32 -11.66
CA ILE A 109 -7.02 -11.48 -10.72
C ILE A 109 -7.52 -10.17 -10.09
N GLY A 110 -6.87 -9.03 -10.38
CA GLY A 110 -7.30 -7.72 -9.89
C GLY A 110 -6.61 -7.23 -8.59
N LYS A 111 -5.44 -7.77 -8.24
CA LYS A 111 -4.66 -7.32 -7.06
C LYS A 111 -4.39 -5.81 -7.08
N THR A 112 -3.76 -5.31 -8.16
CA THR A 112 -3.49 -3.88 -8.34
C THR A 112 -4.77 -3.04 -8.35
N VAL A 113 -5.82 -3.49 -9.03
CA VAL A 113 -7.11 -2.77 -9.07
C VAL A 113 -7.73 -2.67 -7.67
N SER A 114 -7.59 -3.69 -6.84
CA SER A 114 -8.07 -3.65 -5.44
C SER A 114 -7.25 -2.71 -4.56
N VAL A 115 -5.93 -2.61 -4.78
CA VAL A 115 -5.10 -1.58 -4.13
C VAL A 115 -5.58 -0.18 -4.51
N GLN A 116 -5.83 0.06 -5.80
CA GLN A 116 -6.34 1.36 -6.27
C GLN A 116 -7.70 1.68 -5.65
N LYS A 117 -8.60 0.69 -5.58
CA LYS A 117 -9.92 0.84 -4.96
C LYS A 117 -9.82 1.16 -3.47
N PHE A 118 -8.96 0.45 -2.74
CA PHE A 118 -8.71 0.70 -1.31
C PHE A 118 -8.27 2.14 -1.07
N ILE A 119 -7.32 2.64 -1.87
CA ILE A 119 -6.84 4.02 -1.78
C ILE A 119 -7.94 5.02 -2.15
N LEU A 120 -8.73 4.73 -3.18
CA LEU A 120 -9.84 5.57 -3.62
C LEU A 120 -10.91 5.70 -2.53
N ASP A 121 -11.37 4.59 -1.95
CA ASP A 121 -12.35 4.61 -0.85
C ASP A 121 -11.82 5.33 0.38
N TRP A 122 -10.55 5.15 0.71
CA TRP A 122 -9.90 5.94 1.75
C TRP A 122 -9.88 7.42 1.39
N ALA A 123 -9.50 7.80 0.17
CA ALA A 123 -9.41 9.19 -0.27
C ALA A 123 -10.78 9.89 -0.30
N GLU A 124 -11.85 9.16 -0.62
CA GLU A 124 -13.24 9.62 -0.59
C GLU A 124 -13.84 9.70 0.83
N GLY A 125 -13.14 9.21 1.85
CA GLY A 125 -13.61 9.24 3.23
C GLY A 125 -14.52 8.08 3.62
N LYS A 126 -14.62 7.03 2.80
CA LYS A 126 -15.59 5.93 2.97
C LYS A 126 -15.11 4.87 3.96
N GLU A 127 -13.86 4.43 3.83
CA GLU A 127 -13.31 3.30 4.58
C GLU A 127 -11.92 3.63 5.16
N ASN A 128 -11.47 2.85 6.15
CA ASN A 128 -10.10 2.91 6.72
C ASN A 128 -9.64 4.30 7.20
N GLN A 129 -10.58 5.13 7.68
CA GLN A 129 -10.31 6.51 8.14
C GLN A 129 -9.52 6.58 9.45
N ASP A 130 -9.30 5.45 10.11
CA ASP A 130 -8.35 5.35 11.22
C ASP A 130 -6.90 5.53 10.76
N VAL A 131 -6.60 5.27 9.47
CA VAL A 131 -5.31 5.56 8.83
C VAL A 131 -5.29 7.01 8.33
N GLN A 132 -4.29 7.77 8.75
CA GLN A 132 -4.17 9.20 8.43
C GLN A 132 -3.41 9.47 7.13
N LEU A 133 -2.50 8.57 6.74
CA LEU A 133 -1.70 8.69 5.52
C LEU A 133 -1.53 7.33 4.85
N ILE A 134 -1.71 7.27 3.53
CA ILE A 134 -1.44 6.09 2.72
C ILE A 134 -0.38 6.42 1.67
N PHE A 135 0.75 5.71 1.69
CA PHE A 135 1.82 5.84 0.70
C PHE A 135 1.85 4.63 -0.24
N PRO A 136 1.19 4.70 -1.41
CA PRO A 136 1.32 3.69 -2.45
C PRO A 136 2.68 3.79 -3.15
N LEU A 137 3.46 2.71 -3.06
CA LEU A 137 4.82 2.61 -3.61
C LEU A 137 4.88 1.43 -4.59
N PRO A 138 4.60 1.66 -5.89
CA PRO A 138 4.70 0.62 -6.91
C PRO A 138 6.16 0.22 -7.12
N PHE A 139 6.47 -1.08 -7.08
CA PHE A 139 7.84 -1.57 -7.30
C PHE A 139 8.38 -1.17 -8.67
N ARG A 140 7.52 -1.07 -9.69
CA ARG A 140 7.90 -0.56 -11.02
C ARG A 140 8.59 0.80 -10.96
N GLU A 141 8.04 1.71 -10.16
CA GLU A 141 8.56 3.06 -10.00
C GLU A 141 9.77 3.06 -9.04
N ILE A 142 9.73 2.28 -7.96
CA ILE A 142 10.85 2.15 -7.02
C ILE A 142 12.11 1.62 -7.73
N ASN A 143 11.96 0.67 -8.64
CA ASN A 143 13.05 0.09 -9.42
C ASN A 143 13.85 1.13 -10.21
N LEU A 144 13.26 2.29 -10.55
CA LEU A 144 13.95 3.40 -11.21
C LEU A 144 14.95 4.12 -10.29
N MET A 145 14.91 3.83 -9.00
CA MET A 145 15.74 4.46 -7.96
C MET A 145 16.68 3.48 -7.26
N LYS A 146 16.69 2.20 -7.67
CA LYS A 146 17.43 1.12 -6.99
C LYS A 146 18.91 1.43 -6.70
N ASP A 147 19.58 2.16 -7.59
CA ASP A 147 21.02 2.47 -7.49
C ASP A 147 21.28 3.79 -6.73
N LYS A 148 20.24 4.43 -6.18
CA LYS A 148 20.36 5.67 -5.42
C LYS A 148 20.53 5.39 -3.93
N THR A 149 21.19 6.33 -3.27
CA THR A 149 21.19 6.45 -1.81
C THR A 149 20.26 7.60 -1.44
N LEU A 150 19.22 7.31 -0.67
CA LEU A 150 18.15 8.25 -0.33
C LEU A 150 17.79 8.06 1.15
N SER A 151 17.25 9.09 1.79
CA SER A 151 16.51 8.91 3.04
C SER A 151 15.07 8.48 2.76
N LEU A 152 14.33 8.02 3.78
CA LEU A 152 12.90 7.74 3.63
C LEU A 152 12.14 9.01 3.23
N SER A 153 12.50 10.15 3.81
CA SER A 153 11.93 11.45 3.43
C SER A 153 12.20 11.78 1.96
N ASP A 154 13.42 11.57 1.47
CA ASP A 154 13.74 11.79 0.05
C ASP A 154 12.93 10.87 -0.86
N LEU A 155 12.79 9.59 -0.50
CA LEU A 155 11.97 8.65 -1.25
C LEU A 155 10.52 9.13 -1.33
N LEU A 156 9.90 9.48 -0.21
CA LEU A 156 8.53 10.00 -0.17
C LEU A 156 8.36 11.29 -0.96
N HIS A 157 9.33 12.20 -0.91
CA HIS A 157 9.33 13.45 -1.68
C HIS A 157 9.38 13.24 -3.20
N VAL A 158 9.91 12.11 -3.67
CA VAL A 158 9.91 11.77 -5.10
C VAL A 158 8.52 11.33 -5.55
N PHE A 159 7.84 10.50 -4.76
CA PHE A 159 6.50 9.98 -5.08
C PHE A 159 5.38 10.98 -4.77
N PHE A 160 5.56 11.79 -3.72
CA PHE A 160 4.56 12.69 -3.14
C PHE A 160 5.21 14.05 -2.81
N PRO A 161 5.50 14.90 -3.81
CA PRO A 161 6.24 16.15 -3.59
C PRO A 161 5.62 17.11 -2.55
N GLU A 162 4.30 17.07 -2.36
CA GLU A 162 3.57 17.83 -1.36
C GLU A 162 3.99 17.49 0.09
N THR A 163 4.55 16.30 0.31
CA THR A 163 5.02 15.88 1.63
C THR A 163 6.27 16.64 2.09
N LYS A 164 6.94 17.40 1.21
CA LYS A 164 8.02 18.33 1.59
C LYS A 164 7.56 19.43 2.54
N GLU A 165 6.29 19.78 2.49
CA GLU A 165 5.66 20.75 3.38
C GLU A 165 5.15 20.10 4.67
N MET A 166 5.24 18.77 4.77
CA MET A 166 4.87 17.99 5.95
C MET A 166 6.13 17.60 6.72
N GLU A 167 6.21 17.96 8.00
CA GLU A 167 7.13 17.30 8.92
C GLU A 167 6.56 15.91 9.24
N ILE A 168 6.75 14.91 8.35
CA ILE A 168 6.31 13.54 8.61
C ILE A 168 7.20 12.96 9.70
N SER A 169 6.75 12.95 10.95
CA SER A 169 7.40 12.20 12.03
C SER A 169 6.65 10.88 12.27
N SER A 170 7.38 9.82 12.67
CA SER A 170 6.82 8.47 12.86
C SER A 170 5.71 8.41 13.91
N ASP A 171 5.66 9.38 14.82
CA ASP A 171 4.81 9.34 16.01
C ASP A 171 3.56 10.23 15.86
N GLU A 172 3.46 11.02 14.79
CA GLU A 172 2.36 11.97 14.59
C GLU A 172 1.19 11.38 13.78
N TYR A 173 1.46 10.41 12.90
CA TYR A 173 0.47 9.88 11.97
C TYR A 173 0.41 8.36 11.99
N LYS A 174 -0.81 7.80 11.96
CA LYS A 174 -1.01 6.41 11.57
C LYS A 174 -0.82 6.29 10.06
N VAL A 175 0.31 5.73 9.65
CA VAL A 175 0.72 5.59 8.25
C VAL A 175 0.54 4.16 7.75
N LEU A 176 0.06 4.00 6.51
CA LEU A 176 0.06 2.75 5.77
C LEU A 176 0.95 2.87 4.53
N PHE A 177 1.90 1.96 4.39
CA PHE A 177 2.66 1.78 3.14
C PHE A 177 2.05 0.64 2.34
N ILE A 178 1.81 0.85 1.04
CA ILE A 178 1.32 -0.20 0.14
C ILE A 178 2.35 -0.43 -0.95
N PHE A 179 2.99 -1.60 -0.93
CA PHE A 179 3.95 -2.02 -1.94
C PHE A 179 3.24 -2.85 -3.01
N ASP A 180 2.93 -2.25 -4.16
CA ASP A 180 2.23 -2.94 -5.25
C ASP A 180 3.22 -3.48 -6.32
N GLY A 181 2.88 -4.63 -6.91
CA GLY A 181 3.70 -5.28 -7.94
C GLY A 181 4.98 -5.93 -7.39
N LEU A 182 4.89 -6.65 -6.26
CA LEU A 182 6.05 -7.33 -5.65
C LEU A 182 6.76 -8.30 -6.60
N ASP A 183 6.03 -8.90 -7.55
CA ASP A 183 6.57 -9.72 -8.63
C ASP A 183 7.47 -8.95 -9.61
N GLU A 184 7.35 -7.63 -9.65
CA GLU A 184 8.21 -6.74 -10.44
C GLU A 184 9.43 -6.24 -9.66
N CYS A 185 9.59 -6.60 -8.38
CA CYS A 185 10.69 -6.13 -7.53
C CYS A 185 12.06 -6.57 -8.08
N ARG A 186 12.99 -5.62 -8.22
CA ARG A 186 14.39 -5.88 -8.66
C ARG A 186 15.41 -5.60 -7.57
N LEU A 187 14.95 -5.39 -6.35
CA LEU A 187 15.76 -5.05 -5.17
C LEU A 187 16.18 -6.34 -4.46
N SER A 188 17.36 -6.33 -3.84
CA SER A 188 17.85 -7.46 -3.05
C SER A 188 17.38 -7.33 -1.61
N LEU A 189 16.16 -7.80 -1.33
CA LEU A 189 15.54 -7.73 0.01
C LEU A 189 16.03 -8.89 0.91
N ASP A 190 17.17 -8.71 1.57
CA ASP A 190 17.68 -9.60 2.63
C ASP A 190 17.11 -9.27 4.03
N PHE A 191 15.95 -9.82 4.34
CA PHE A 191 15.28 -9.65 5.64
C PHE A 191 16.03 -10.28 6.84
N LYS A 192 17.18 -10.94 6.63
CA LYS A 192 18.06 -11.41 7.72
C LYS A 192 19.03 -10.32 8.20
N SER A 193 19.13 -9.22 7.46
CA SER A 193 19.92 -8.05 7.86
C SER A 193 19.49 -7.56 9.25
N LYS A 194 20.48 -7.18 10.07
CA LYS A 194 20.25 -6.60 11.41
C LYS A 194 20.33 -5.08 11.44
N VAL A 195 20.54 -4.44 10.28
CA VAL A 195 20.62 -2.99 10.17
C VAL A 195 19.25 -2.39 10.42
N LYS A 196 19.16 -1.48 11.40
CA LYS A 196 17.94 -0.77 11.76
C LYS A 196 18.10 0.72 11.47
N LEU A 197 17.22 1.25 10.62
CA LEU A 197 17.10 2.67 10.35
C LEU A 197 16.01 3.24 11.24
N CYS A 198 16.38 4.12 12.15
CA CYS A 198 15.45 4.72 13.11
C CYS A 198 15.15 6.20 12.79
N ASN A 199 15.88 6.78 11.83
CA ASN A 199 15.72 8.18 11.44
C ASN A 199 15.31 8.26 9.96
N ILE A 200 14.19 8.92 9.70
CA ILE A 200 13.64 9.12 8.35
C ILE A 200 14.54 9.94 7.44
N SER A 201 15.46 10.73 8.00
CA SER A 201 16.43 11.57 7.26
C SER A 201 17.78 10.88 7.08
N GLU A 202 17.98 9.68 7.64
CA GLU A 202 19.19 8.89 7.41
C GLU A 202 19.17 8.31 6.00
N SER A 203 20.19 8.62 5.21
CA SER A 203 20.32 8.11 3.84
C SER A 203 20.82 6.66 3.84
N ALA A 204 20.16 5.79 3.09
CA ALA A 204 20.54 4.41 2.87
C ALA A 204 20.25 3.98 1.42
N SER A 205 20.64 2.76 1.05
CA SER A 205 20.17 2.18 -0.22
C SER A 205 18.67 1.96 -0.20
N VAL A 206 18.03 2.00 -1.36
CA VAL A 206 16.58 1.78 -1.49
C VAL A 206 16.16 0.42 -0.92
N ASP A 207 16.96 -0.63 -1.15
CA ASP A 207 16.74 -1.97 -0.59
C ASP A 207 16.67 -1.92 0.95
N MET A 208 17.62 -1.22 1.58
CA MET A 208 17.67 -1.08 3.05
C MET A 208 16.49 -0.29 3.59
N LEU A 209 16.08 0.79 2.91
CA LEU A 209 14.88 1.55 3.27
C LEU A 209 13.64 0.64 3.28
N LEU A 210 13.41 -0.12 2.21
CA LEU A 210 12.23 -0.97 2.10
C LEU A 210 12.23 -2.10 3.12
N MET A 211 13.37 -2.75 3.35
CA MET A 211 13.47 -3.80 4.37
C MET A 211 13.11 -3.30 5.77
N ASN A 212 13.53 -2.07 6.12
CA ASN A 212 13.21 -1.45 7.41
C ASN A 212 11.74 -1.01 7.53
N LEU A 213 11.04 -0.80 6.41
CA LEU A 213 9.59 -0.53 6.41
C LEU A 213 8.75 -1.81 6.55
N ILE A 214 9.25 -2.94 6.03
CA ILE A 214 8.51 -4.20 5.97
C ILE A 214 8.60 -5.00 7.28
N VAL A 215 9.71 -4.91 8.04
CA VAL A 215 10.05 -5.81 9.18
C VAL A 215 10.15 -5.09 10.52
#